data_AF-A0A0C2CXS2-F1
#
_entry.id   AF-A0A0C2CXS2-F1
#
_cell.length_a   1.000
_cell.length_b   1.000
_cell.length_c   1.000
_cell.angle_alpha   90.00
_cell.angle_beta   90.00
_cell.angle_gamma   90.00
#
_symmetry.space_group_name_H-M   'P 1'
#
loop_
_entity.id
_entity.type
_entity.pdbx_description
1 polymer ?
#
loop_
_entity_poly.entity_id
_entity_poly.type
_entity_poly.pdbx_seq_one_letter_code
_entity_poly.pdbx_strand_id
1 'polypeptide(L)'
;MTSSTPKLAPRDLTIPEPGSTTARDALSGSIRKAMQDLMRLTAAPDPELRAFKPTLKRLLSESPGAVASVLRSPTVSGLLRCLRRRAPELDFSAGVAELLATIHTDLALAGALSQPVSQRRLPARIVSLPARRVVTIPPQIERAEFRNHELVLIGPAGRTTIALEQAASDEAAFVKITDQLSLACVDNNPLAMSEAHPDKAGNSLDLGGRPAKAWADTLASALDLIGRYMPALRGEIDLYLHQIVPVGYDEHTHLSASYQEVIGTVYMTLHPQLMTMVEATIHEFQHNKLHAQLELDPLLHNAFHPLYGSPVRPDPRPLQGVLLAVHAFVPVARLYQLMREAGHEGTGRPDFERRYAQIIKGNHEGASVLLEHGQPTEIGRGLLDELRRWDAHPW
;
A
#
# COMPACT_ATOMS: atom_id res chain seq x y z
N MET A 1 -26.66 12.23 13.99
CA MET A 1 -27.54 11.62 12.98
C MET A 1 -26.66 11.21 11.80
N THR A 2 -26.19 9.97 11.83
CA THR A 2 -25.29 9.40 10.82
C THR A 2 -26.15 8.81 9.71
N SER A 3 -26.30 9.56 8.63
CA SER A 3 -26.75 9.02 7.35
C SER A 3 -25.75 7.91 6.95
N SER A 4 -26.18 6.65 7.05
CA SER A 4 -25.51 5.53 6.41
C SER A 4 -25.69 5.71 4.91
N THR A 5 -24.76 6.42 4.27
CA THR A 5 -24.66 6.40 2.81
C THR A 5 -24.65 4.93 2.36
N PRO A 6 -25.52 4.55 1.39
CA PRO A 6 -25.58 3.19 0.91
C PRO A 6 -24.19 2.78 0.44
N LYS A 7 -23.70 1.66 0.98
CA LYS A 7 -22.45 1.03 0.59
C LYS A 7 -22.61 0.59 -0.86
N LEU A 8 -22.19 1.41 -1.81
CA LEU A 8 -22.30 1.05 -3.22
C LEU A 8 -21.47 -0.22 -3.43
N ALA A 9 -22.15 -1.31 -3.77
CA ALA A 9 -21.49 -2.52 -4.21
C ALA A 9 -20.61 -2.14 -5.42
N PRO A 10 -19.29 -2.41 -5.37
CA PRO A 10 -18.40 -2.03 -6.45
C PRO A 10 -18.86 -2.67 -7.76
N ARG A 11 -18.95 -1.87 -8.83
CA ARG A 11 -19.27 -2.37 -10.18
C ARG A 11 -18.01 -2.62 -11.03
N ASP A 12 -16.91 -2.00 -10.65
CA ASP A 12 -15.67 -1.87 -11.43
C ASP A 12 -14.42 -1.78 -10.51
N LEU A 13 -14.43 -2.55 -9.42
CA LEU A 13 -13.29 -2.62 -8.50
C LEU A 13 -12.14 -3.46 -9.08
N THR A 14 -12.39 -4.37 -10.02
CA THR A 14 -11.33 -5.10 -10.72
C THR A 14 -10.73 -4.23 -11.81
N ILE A 15 -11.54 -3.77 -12.77
CA ILE A 15 -11.09 -2.89 -13.86
C ILE A 15 -11.98 -1.64 -13.87
N PRO A 16 -11.41 -0.43 -13.70
CA PRO A 16 -12.21 0.78 -13.61
C PRO A 16 -12.90 1.14 -14.94
N GLU A 17 -14.16 1.55 -14.85
CA GLU A 17 -14.84 2.20 -15.96
C GLU A 17 -14.32 3.65 -16.13
N PRO A 18 -14.38 4.23 -17.35
CA PRO A 18 -14.02 5.63 -17.55
C PRO A 18 -14.79 6.57 -16.62
N GLY A 19 -14.07 7.36 -15.83
CA GLY A 19 -14.65 8.33 -14.89
C GLY A 19 -15.08 7.75 -13.53
N SER A 20 -14.81 6.47 -13.27
CA SER A 20 -15.14 5.82 -12.00
C SER A 20 -14.51 6.49 -10.78
N THR A 21 -15.23 6.46 -9.66
CA THR A 21 -14.75 6.86 -8.34
C THR A 21 -14.60 5.69 -7.38
N THR A 22 -14.89 4.45 -7.78
CA THR A 22 -14.97 3.28 -6.88
C THR A 22 -13.69 3.08 -6.05
N ALA A 23 -12.50 3.12 -6.67
CA ALA A 23 -11.24 3.01 -5.94
C ALA A 23 -11.03 4.22 -5.00
N ARG A 24 -11.33 5.43 -5.47
CA ARG A 24 -11.22 6.64 -4.63
C ARG A 24 -12.13 6.54 -3.40
N ASP A 25 -13.35 6.03 -3.57
CA ASP A 25 -14.33 5.89 -2.49
C ASP A 25 -13.90 4.83 -1.48
N ALA A 26 -13.36 3.69 -1.94
CA ALA A 26 -12.76 2.66 -1.09
C ALA A 26 -11.57 3.22 -0.29
N LEU A 27 -10.62 3.90 -0.95
CA LEU A 27 -9.48 4.52 -0.30
C LEU A 27 -9.91 5.58 0.72
N SER A 28 -10.79 6.50 0.34
CA SER A 28 -11.30 7.56 1.22
C SER A 28 -12.04 6.98 2.43
N GLY A 29 -12.81 5.92 2.21
CA GLY A 29 -13.44 5.17 3.28
C GLY A 29 -12.42 4.58 4.25
N SER A 30 -11.38 3.92 3.73
CA SER A 30 -10.32 3.33 4.56
C SER A 30 -9.57 4.38 5.38
N ILE A 31 -9.37 5.59 4.85
CA ILE A 31 -8.77 6.72 5.57
C ILE A 31 -9.70 7.23 6.66
N ARG A 32 -11.01 7.38 6.39
CA ARG A 32 -12.01 7.73 7.42
C ARG A 32 -12.03 6.69 8.54
N LYS A 33 -11.93 5.41 8.20
CA LYS A 33 -11.82 4.32 9.17
C LYS A 33 -10.53 4.43 10.01
N ALA A 34 -9.40 4.71 9.37
CA ALA A 34 -8.13 4.97 10.05
C ALA A 34 -8.22 6.16 11.02
N MET A 35 -8.92 7.25 10.66
CA MET A 35 -9.14 8.38 11.58
C MET A 35 -9.90 7.94 12.85
N GLN A 36 -10.95 7.13 12.69
CA GLN A 36 -11.70 6.57 13.82
C GLN A 36 -10.83 5.65 14.67
N ASP A 37 -9.98 4.85 14.05
CA ASP A 37 -9.09 3.94 14.75
C ASP A 37 -7.98 4.67 15.50
N LEU A 38 -7.44 5.77 14.94
CA LEU A 38 -6.51 6.65 15.65
C LEU A 38 -7.17 7.27 16.88
N MET A 39 -8.41 7.77 16.76
CA MET A 39 -9.17 8.28 17.91
C MET A 39 -9.36 7.21 18.99
N ARG A 40 -9.71 5.98 18.61
CA ARG A 40 -9.86 4.86 19.56
C ARG A 40 -8.54 4.48 20.21
N LEU A 41 -7.45 4.47 19.45
CA LEU A 41 -6.12 4.17 19.96
C LEU A 41 -5.74 5.15 21.08
N THR A 42 -6.08 6.44 20.98
CA THR A 42 -5.79 7.43 22.05
C THR A 42 -6.47 7.16 23.39
N ALA A 43 -7.38 6.18 23.48
CA ALA A 43 -7.97 5.74 24.75
C ALA A 43 -7.13 4.68 25.48
N ALA A 44 -6.12 4.10 24.84
CA ALA A 44 -5.21 3.14 25.46
C ALA A 44 -4.39 3.80 26.60
N PRO A 45 -3.99 3.04 27.64
CA PRO A 45 -3.28 3.57 28.80
C PRO A 45 -1.79 3.83 28.53
N ASP A 46 -1.46 4.56 27.46
CA ASP A 46 -0.10 4.96 27.12
C ASP A 46 0.10 6.48 27.37
N PRO A 47 1.19 6.91 28.05
CA PRO A 47 1.45 8.31 28.32
C PRO A 47 1.56 9.20 27.09
N GLU A 48 2.14 8.71 25.99
CA GLU A 48 2.32 9.49 24.76
C GLU A 48 0.98 9.67 24.04
N LEU A 49 0.15 8.63 23.99
CA LEU A 49 -1.21 8.73 23.45
C LEU A 49 -2.09 9.70 24.26
N ARG A 50 -1.95 9.67 25.59
CA ARG A 50 -2.65 10.61 26.48
C ARG A 50 -2.23 12.06 26.23
N ALA A 51 -0.93 12.30 26.02
CA ALA A 51 -0.39 13.61 25.71
C ALA A 51 -0.80 14.10 24.31
N PHE A 52 -0.91 13.20 23.33
CA PHE A 52 -1.31 13.51 21.96
C PHE A 52 -2.81 13.81 21.80
N LYS A 53 -3.67 13.18 22.61
CA LYS A 53 -5.14 13.26 22.48
C LYS A 53 -5.72 14.69 22.35
N PRO A 54 -5.29 15.70 23.13
CA PRO A 54 -5.77 17.08 22.96
C PRO A 54 -5.39 17.69 21.61
N THR A 55 -4.17 17.41 21.12
CA THR A 55 -3.70 17.83 19.80
C THR A 55 -4.55 17.21 18.70
N LEU A 56 -4.78 15.89 18.76
CA LEU A 56 -5.63 15.20 17.79
C LEU A 56 -7.06 15.77 17.76
N LYS A 57 -7.66 16.02 18.94
CA LYS A 57 -9.01 16.61 19.01
C LYS A 57 -9.08 17.96 18.31
N ARG A 58 -8.06 18.80 18.49
CA ARG A 58 -7.96 20.11 17.86
C ARG A 58 -7.77 20.00 16.34
N LEU A 59 -6.86 19.13 15.89
CA LEU A 59 -6.64 18.90 14.46
C LEU A 59 -7.91 18.40 13.77
N LEU A 60 -8.67 17.51 14.40
CA LEU A 60 -9.94 17.02 13.85
C LEU A 60 -11.01 18.11 13.74
N SER A 61 -10.97 19.15 14.58
CA SER A 61 -11.91 20.28 14.48
C SER A 61 -11.43 21.38 13.53
N GLU A 62 -10.14 21.70 13.53
CA GLU A 62 -9.58 22.86 12.82
C GLU A 62 -9.05 22.49 11.43
N SER A 63 -8.52 21.28 11.25
CA SER A 63 -7.83 20.86 10.02
C SER A 63 -7.94 19.35 9.79
N PRO A 64 -9.16 18.78 9.70
CA PRO A 64 -9.34 17.33 9.52
C PRO A 64 -8.68 16.80 8.24
N GLY A 65 -8.52 17.65 7.21
CA GLY A 65 -7.80 17.32 5.99
C GLY A 65 -6.32 17.00 6.21
N ALA A 66 -5.65 17.67 7.16
CA ALA A 66 -4.25 17.38 7.49
C ALA A 66 -4.11 15.99 8.13
N VAL A 67 -5.03 15.64 9.04
CA VAL A 67 -5.08 14.30 9.65
C VAL A 67 -5.34 13.22 8.59
N ALA A 68 -6.27 13.46 7.67
CA ALA A 68 -6.55 12.56 6.56
C ALA A 68 -5.34 12.38 5.63
N SER A 69 -4.60 13.46 5.35
CA SER A 69 -3.38 13.41 4.52
C SER A 69 -2.28 12.59 5.17
N VAL A 70 -2.06 12.76 6.48
CA VAL A 70 -1.07 11.98 7.23
C VAL A 70 -1.45 10.50 7.28
N LEU A 71 -2.73 10.19 7.49
CA LEU A 71 -3.24 8.81 7.50
C LEU A 71 -3.35 8.16 6.13
N ARG A 72 -3.18 8.92 5.06
CA ARG A 72 -3.01 8.36 3.71
C ARG A 72 -1.61 7.77 3.52
N SER A 73 -0.61 8.25 4.25
CA SER A 73 0.76 7.73 4.16
C SER A 73 0.84 6.27 4.67
N PRO A 74 1.48 5.35 3.94
CA PRO A 74 1.70 3.98 4.41
C PRO A 74 2.58 3.93 5.66
N THR A 75 3.54 4.86 5.83
CA THR A 75 4.45 4.88 6.99
C THR A 75 3.73 5.21 8.31
N VAL A 76 2.53 5.79 8.23
CA VAL A 76 1.67 6.09 9.37
C VAL A 76 0.56 5.05 9.50
N SER A 77 -0.23 4.87 8.44
CA SER A 77 -1.42 4.01 8.50
C SER A 77 -1.06 2.54 8.66
N GLY A 78 0.11 2.10 8.15
CA GLY A 78 0.69 0.79 8.41
C GLY A 78 0.88 0.52 9.89
N LEU A 79 1.60 1.41 10.59
CA LEU A 79 1.81 1.32 12.04
C LEU A 79 0.49 1.34 12.81
N LEU A 80 -0.44 2.23 12.44
CA LEU A 80 -1.75 2.30 13.08
C LEU A 80 -2.54 1.00 12.94
N ARG A 81 -2.58 0.40 11.73
CA ARG A 81 -3.28 -0.87 11.50
C ARG A 81 -2.60 -2.02 12.24
N CYS A 82 -1.27 -2.06 12.29
CA CYS A 82 -0.52 -3.05 13.08
C CYS A 82 -0.84 -2.94 14.58
N LEU A 83 -0.82 -1.74 15.16
CA LEU A 83 -1.20 -1.49 16.56
C LEU A 83 -2.66 -1.88 16.83
N ARG A 84 -3.58 -1.53 15.92
CA ARG A 84 -5.01 -1.89 16.01
C ARG A 84 -5.21 -3.41 16.03
N ARG A 85 -4.47 -4.14 15.18
CA ARG A 85 -4.55 -5.60 15.04
C ARG A 85 -3.70 -6.35 16.08
N ARG A 86 -2.89 -5.63 16.88
CA ARG A 86 -1.92 -6.20 17.82
C ARG A 86 -0.96 -7.16 17.13
N ALA A 87 -0.38 -6.70 16.03
CA ALA A 87 0.64 -7.45 15.30
C ALA A 87 1.76 -7.92 16.26
N PRO A 88 2.07 -9.22 16.33
CA PRO A 88 3.08 -9.74 17.25
C PRO A 88 4.50 -9.23 16.96
N GLU A 89 4.77 -8.79 15.73
CA GLU A 89 6.05 -8.23 15.29
C GLU A 89 6.30 -6.81 15.82
N LEU A 90 5.28 -6.13 16.36
CA LEU A 90 5.36 -4.75 16.82
C LEU A 90 5.08 -4.65 18.33
N ASP A 91 6.11 -4.33 19.11
CA ASP A 91 5.89 -3.91 20.50
C ASP A 91 4.98 -2.67 20.55
N PHE A 92 3.96 -2.72 21.41
CA PHE A 92 2.93 -1.68 21.45
C PHE A 92 3.50 -0.31 21.80
N SER A 93 4.40 -0.23 22.78
CA SER A 93 4.96 1.04 23.24
C SER A 93 5.92 1.64 22.21
N ALA A 94 6.75 0.81 21.57
CA ALA A 94 7.63 1.21 20.49
C ALA A 94 6.83 1.67 19.27
N GLY A 95 5.80 0.92 18.86
CA GLY A 95 4.94 1.28 17.75
C GLY A 95 4.17 2.57 17.97
N VAL A 96 3.70 2.83 19.20
CA VAL A 96 3.09 4.12 19.56
C VAL A 96 4.09 5.27 19.42
N ALA A 97 5.31 5.08 19.91
CA ALA A 97 6.36 6.10 19.81
C ALA A 97 6.66 6.44 18.34
N GLU A 98 6.81 5.42 17.49
CA GLU A 98 7.08 5.63 16.07
C GLU A 98 5.90 6.25 15.32
N LEU A 99 4.68 5.75 15.56
CA LEU A 99 3.46 6.27 14.96
C LEU A 99 3.31 7.78 15.25
N LEU A 100 3.43 8.16 16.53
CA LEU A 100 3.26 9.56 16.92
C LEU A 100 4.39 10.43 16.40
N ALA A 101 5.65 9.97 16.44
CA ALA A 101 6.77 10.73 15.92
C ALA A 101 6.63 11.00 14.41
N THR A 102 6.14 10.01 13.66
CA THR A 102 5.88 10.13 12.22
C THR A 102 4.70 11.06 11.96
N ILE A 103 3.59 10.91 12.68
CA ILE A 103 2.43 11.83 12.60
C ILE A 103 2.85 13.28 12.88
N HIS A 104 3.59 13.52 13.97
CA HIS A 104 4.03 14.86 14.34
C HIS A 104 4.96 15.46 13.29
N THR A 105 5.86 14.66 12.71
CA THR A 105 6.77 15.10 11.64
C THR A 105 6.00 15.48 10.38
N ASP A 106 5.04 14.66 9.95
CA ASP A 106 4.28 14.93 8.73
C ASP A 106 3.31 16.11 8.91
N LEU A 107 2.72 16.30 10.11
CA LEU A 107 1.92 17.47 10.44
C LEU A 107 2.77 18.75 10.52
N ALA A 108 3.97 18.66 11.09
CA ALA A 108 4.93 19.75 11.14
C ALA A 108 5.37 20.18 9.74
N LEU A 109 5.67 19.23 8.86
CA LEU A 109 5.96 19.49 7.44
C LEU A 109 4.80 20.21 6.77
N ALA A 110 3.57 19.76 7.00
CA ALA A 110 2.37 20.36 6.41
C ALA A 110 1.98 21.73 7.00
N GLY A 111 2.72 22.25 7.98
CA GLY A 111 2.38 23.49 8.68
C GLY A 111 1.09 23.39 9.52
N ALA A 112 0.65 22.18 9.87
CA ALA A 112 -0.66 21.92 10.47
C ALA A 112 -0.66 21.97 12.02
N LEU A 113 0.49 22.17 12.66
CA LEU A 113 0.57 22.26 14.12
C LEU A 113 0.32 23.70 14.58
N SER A 114 -0.83 23.95 15.21
CA SER A 114 -1.14 25.28 15.80
C SER A 114 -0.29 25.63 17.03
N GLN A 115 0.37 24.63 17.63
CA GLN A 115 1.33 24.80 18.71
C GLN A 115 2.39 23.70 18.64
N PRO A 116 3.59 23.92 19.18
CA PRO A 116 4.60 22.88 19.29
C PRO A 116 4.07 21.66 20.05
N VAL A 117 4.38 20.46 19.56
CA VAL A 117 4.04 19.20 20.23
C VAL A 117 5.31 18.55 20.72
N SER A 118 5.30 18.02 21.95
CA SER A 118 6.46 17.37 22.52
C SER A 118 6.22 15.90 22.80
N GLN A 119 7.23 15.08 22.53
CA GLN A 119 7.22 13.63 22.69
C GLN A 119 8.51 13.20 23.38
N ARG A 120 8.43 12.31 24.39
CA ARG A 120 9.59 11.89 25.17
C ARG A 120 10.14 10.56 24.70
N ARG A 121 9.26 9.60 24.46
CA ARG A 121 9.62 8.29 23.93
C ARG A 121 9.72 8.38 22.41
N LEU A 122 10.92 8.26 21.88
CA LEU A 122 11.22 8.42 20.47
C LEU A 122 11.66 7.09 19.85
N PRO A 123 11.31 6.81 18.58
CA PRO A 123 11.90 5.70 17.85
C PRO A 123 13.37 5.99 17.53
N ALA A 124 14.15 4.97 17.16
CA ALA A 124 15.54 5.16 16.71
C ALA A 124 15.63 5.92 15.38
N ARG A 125 14.58 5.85 14.56
CA ARG A 125 14.46 6.59 13.29
C ARG A 125 13.01 7.02 13.07
N ILE A 126 12.82 8.14 12.39
CA ILE A 126 11.51 8.58 11.89
C ILE A 126 11.58 8.56 10.36
N VAL A 127 10.68 7.80 9.72
CA VAL A 127 10.60 7.69 8.26
C VAL A 127 9.41 8.50 7.77
N SER A 128 9.66 9.72 7.28
CA SER A 128 8.64 10.61 6.73
C SER A 128 8.66 10.52 5.21
N LEU A 129 7.69 9.81 4.65
CA LEU A 129 7.54 9.68 3.20
C LEU A 129 7.13 11.01 2.53
N PRO A 130 6.21 11.83 3.09
CA PRO A 130 5.92 13.15 2.53
C PRO A 130 7.14 14.08 2.51
N ALA A 131 7.98 14.04 3.56
CA ALA A 131 9.23 14.81 3.58
C ALA A 131 10.34 14.16 2.73
N ARG A 132 10.16 12.91 2.29
CA ARG A 132 11.20 12.06 1.68
C ARG A 132 12.50 12.06 2.49
N ARG A 133 12.36 11.84 3.80
CA ARG A 133 13.46 11.91 4.77
C ARG A 133 13.41 10.81 5.81
N VAL A 134 14.61 10.42 6.23
CA VAL A 134 14.85 9.60 7.42
C VAL A 134 15.55 10.47 8.46
N VAL A 135 14.94 10.61 9.63
CA VAL A 135 15.58 11.29 10.77
C VAL A 135 16.07 10.25 11.75
N THR A 136 17.38 10.08 11.87
CA THR A 136 17.98 9.25 12.93
C THR A 136 17.92 10.00 14.25
N ILE A 137 17.45 9.33 15.30
CA ILE A 137 17.36 9.88 16.65
C ILE A 137 18.54 9.32 17.48
N PRO A 138 19.51 10.17 17.88
CA PRO A 138 20.61 9.73 18.73
C PRO A 138 20.10 9.17 20.07
N PRO A 139 20.69 8.09 20.62
CA PRO A 139 20.23 7.46 21.86
C PRO A 139 20.18 8.38 23.09
N GLN A 140 20.98 9.45 23.10
CA GLN A 140 21.04 10.44 24.17
C GLN A 140 19.92 11.49 24.10
N ILE A 141 19.06 11.49 23.08
CA ILE A 141 17.94 12.41 23.00
C ILE A 141 16.84 11.97 23.97
N GLU A 142 16.44 12.88 24.85
CA GLU A 142 15.45 12.62 25.89
C GLU A 142 14.05 13.04 25.46
N ARG A 143 13.96 13.97 24.50
CA ARG A 143 12.70 14.55 24.04
C ARG A 143 12.85 15.19 22.67
N ALA A 144 11.78 15.12 21.87
CA ALA A 144 11.62 15.90 20.67
C ALA A 144 10.52 16.96 20.85
N GLU A 145 10.66 18.08 20.15
CA GLU A 145 9.62 19.09 19.98
C GLU A 145 9.42 19.31 18.48
N PHE A 146 8.19 19.08 18.02
CA PHE A 146 7.77 19.22 16.63
C PHE A 146 7.08 20.57 16.47
N ARG A 147 7.61 21.40 15.57
CA ARG A 147 7.10 22.72 15.23
C ARG A 147 6.87 22.76 13.72
N ASN A 148 6.02 23.66 13.24
CA ASN A 148 5.85 23.80 11.80
C ASN A 148 7.23 23.99 11.13
N HIS A 149 7.51 23.13 10.17
CA HIS A 149 8.73 23.11 9.35
C HIS A 149 10.03 22.73 10.09
N GLU A 150 9.98 22.36 11.37
CA GLU A 150 11.17 22.03 12.18
C GLU A 150 10.94 20.90 13.20
N LEU A 151 11.94 20.06 13.37
CA LEU A 151 12.06 19.09 14.46
C LEU A 151 13.23 19.47 15.38
N VAL A 152 12.94 19.71 16.66
CA VAL A 152 13.95 20.06 17.67
C VAL A 152 14.21 18.86 18.57
N LEU A 153 15.42 18.31 18.51
CA LEU A 153 15.89 17.23 19.38
C LEU A 153 16.56 17.82 20.61
N ILE A 154 16.19 17.33 21.80
CA ILE A 154 16.63 17.86 23.09
C ILE A 154 17.26 16.73 23.90
N GLY A 155 18.51 16.94 24.32
CA GLY A 155 19.26 16.01 25.17
C GLY A 155 20.28 16.74 26.04
N PRO A 156 21.17 16.00 26.74
CA PRO A 156 22.11 16.58 27.69
C PRO A 156 23.14 17.51 27.03
N ALA A 157 23.47 17.29 25.76
CA ALA A 157 24.38 18.12 24.99
C ALA A 157 23.75 19.42 24.46
N GLY A 158 22.46 19.65 24.71
CA GLY A 158 21.72 20.84 24.26
C GLY A 158 20.60 20.51 23.27
N ARG A 159 20.34 21.43 22.35
CA ARG A 159 19.25 21.36 21.37
C ARG A 159 19.81 21.32 19.95
N THR A 160 19.28 20.43 19.13
CA THR A 160 19.59 20.34 17.70
C THR A 160 18.30 20.53 16.90
N THR A 161 18.28 21.50 15.98
CA THR A 161 17.12 21.75 15.11
C THR A 161 17.36 21.15 13.73
N ILE A 162 16.34 20.47 13.21
CA ILE A 162 16.32 19.86 11.89
C ILE A 162 15.20 20.53 11.10
N ALA A 163 15.54 21.25 10.03
CA ALA A 163 14.56 21.82 9.10
C ALA A 163 13.91 20.71 8.26
N LEU A 164 12.59 20.73 8.13
CA LEU A 164 11.82 19.72 7.38
C LEU A 164 11.64 20.09 5.90
N GLU A 165 11.65 21.39 5.55
CA GLU A 165 11.29 21.89 4.21
C GLU A 165 12.47 22.18 3.26
N GLN A 166 13.71 22.20 3.75
CA GLN A 166 14.85 22.69 2.96
C GLN A 166 15.62 21.57 2.25
N ALA A 167 15.21 21.30 1.01
CA ALA A 167 16.05 20.96 -0.16
C ALA A 167 16.95 19.71 -0.20
N ALA A 168 17.03 18.88 0.83
CA ALA A 168 17.57 17.51 0.67
C ALA A 168 16.45 16.51 0.91
N SER A 169 15.79 16.03 -0.15
CA SER A 169 15.32 14.64 -0.07
C SER A 169 16.55 13.81 0.25
N ASP A 170 16.42 12.85 1.15
CA ASP A 170 17.46 11.85 1.27
C ASP A 170 17.37 10.98 0.00
N GLU A 171 17.99 11.43 -1.10
CA GLU A 171 17.94 10.75 -2.40
C GLU A 171 18.47 9.32 -2.31
N ALA A 172 19.30 9.03 -1.30
CA ALA A 172 19.74 7.67 -1.02
C ALA A 172 18.61 6.82 -0.44
N ALA A 173 17.71 7.39 0.37
CA ALA A 173 16.57 6.71 0.97
C ALA A 173 15.31 6.70 0.09
N PHE A 174 15.08 7.74 -0.73
CA PHE A 174 13.90 7.86 -1.58
C PHE A 174 14.29 8.34 -2.98
N VAL A 175 14.23 7.42 -3.94
CA VAL A 175 14.54 7.69 -5.35
C VAL A 175 13.23 7.87 -6.11
N LYS A 176 13.10 9.00 -6.82
CA LYS A 176 11.88 9.33 -7.56
C LYS A 176 11.65 8.34 -8.70
N ILE A 177 10.46 7.71 -8.75
CA ILE A 177 9.98 6.97 -9.93
C ILE A 177 9.06 7.89 -10.74
N THR A 178 8.05 8.46 -10.08
CA THR A 178 7.15 9.50 -10.60
C THR A 178 7.00 10.61 -9.56
N ASP A 179 6.15 11.61 -9.82
CA ASP A 179 5.85 12.63 -8.79
C ASP A 179 5.15 12.04 -7.57
N GLN A 180 4.35 10.98 -7.74
CA GLN A 180 3.54 10.37 -6.69
C GLN A 180 4.16 9.10 -6.09
N LEU A 181 5.10 8.47 -6.79
CA LEU A 181 5.68 7.18 -6.42
C LEU A 181 7.20 7.25 -6.26
N SER A 182 7.72 6.70 -5.17
CA SER A 182 9.16 6.61 -4.90
C SER A 182 9.61 5.15 -4.78
N LEU A 183 10.84 4.88 -5.21
CA LEU A 183 11.58 3.69 -4.77
C LEU A 183 12.13 4.01 -3.37
N ALA A 184 11.70 3.28 -2.36
CA ALA A 184 12.10 3.50 -0.97
C ALA A 184 13.21 2.51 -0.57
N CYS A 185 14.41 3.02 -0.38
CA CYS A 185 15.57 2.33 0.19
C CYS A 185 15.56 2.38 1.74
N VAL A 186 14.38 2.57 2.32
CA VAL A 186 14.09 2.51 3.74
C VAL A 186 12.68 1.94 3.91
N ASP A 187 12.44 1.20 4.97
CA ASP A 187 11.13 0.68 5.31
C ASP A 187 10.90 0.77 6.82
N ASN A 188 9.66 1.01 7.19
CA ASN A 188 9.19 1.05 8.57
C ASN A 188 7.99 0.12 8.82
N ASN A 189 7.66 -0.74 7.86
CA ASN A 189 6.67 -1.79 8.05
C ASN A 189 7.17 -2.86 9.03
N PRO A 190 6.52 -3.02 10.20
CA PRO A 190 6.91 -4.05 11.17
C PRO A 190 6.72 -5.48 10.63
N LEU A 191 5.87 -5.65 9.63
CA LEU A 191 5.51 -6.94 9.04
C LEU A 191 6.41 -7.35 7.87
N ALA A 192 7.41 -6.55 7.48
CA ALA A 192 8.19 -6.79 6.27
C ALA A 192 8.84 -8.19 6.22
N MET A 193 9.20 -8.76 7.38
CA MET A 193 9.77 -10.10 7.47
C MET A 193 8.74 -11.21 7.71
N SER A 194 7.48 -10.87 7.92
CA SER A 194 6.36 -11.80 8.08
C SER A 194 5.90 -12.25 6.70
N GLU A 195 5.96 -13.56 6.41
CA GLU A 195 5.65 -14.10 5.09
C GLU A 195 4.81 -15.38 5.21
N ALA A 196 3.77 -15.48 4.38
CA ALA A 196 2.87 -16.63 4.32
C ALA A 196 3.12 -17.50 3.08
N HIS A 197 3.98 -17.06 2.16
CA HIS A 197 4.41 -17.83 1.01
C HIS A 197 5.60 -18.74 1.36
N PRO A 198 5.50 -20.07 1.18
CA PRO A 198 6.54 -21.01 1.59
C PRO A 198 7.89 -20.77 0.89
N ASP A 199 7.87 -20.31 -0.36
CA ASP A 199 9.06 -20.09 -1.17
C ASP A 199 9.72 -18.71 -0.99
N LYS A 200 9.26 -17.91 -0.02
CA LYS A 200 9.74 -16.54 0.17
C LYS A 200 10.22 -16.30 1.60
N ALA A 201 11.42 -15.74 1.73
CA ALA A 201 12.07 -15.47 3.02
C ALA A 201 11.95 -13.98 3.41
N GLY A 202 10.72 -13.54 3.72
CA GLY A 202 10.44 -12.14 4.07
C GLY A 202 10.73 -11.16 2.93
N ASN A 203 10.79 -9.87 3.26
CA ASN A 203 11.00 -8.77 2.33
C ASN A 203 12.16 -7.86 2.79
N SER A 204 13.30 -8.47 3.12
CA SER A 204 14.51 -7.71 3.44
C SER A 204 14.87 -6.78 2.28
N LEU A 205 15.12 -5.51 2.62
CA LEU A 205 15.44 -4.49 1.64
C LEU A 205 16.78 -4.81 0.94
N ASP A 206 16.73 -4.95 -0.38
CA ASP A 206 17.89 -5.24 -1.21
C ASP A 206 17.68 -4.68 -2.63
N LEU A 207 18.66 -3.94 -3.15
CA LEU A 207 18.65 -3.47 -4.54
C LEU A 207 19.12 -4.54 -5.53
N GLY A 208 19.56 -5.71 -5.06
CA GLY A 208 20.00 -6.83 -5.88
C GLY A 208 21.27 -6.53 -6.67
N GLY A 209 22.16 -5.69 -6.11
CA GLY A 209 23.38 -5.22 -6.79
C GLY A 209 23.13 -4.29 -7.99
N ARG A 210 21.88 -3.86 -8.24
CA ARG A 210 21.52 -2.91 -9.29
C ARG A 210 21.44 -1.48 -8.73
N PRO A 211 21.84 -0.45 -9.48
CA PRO A 211 21.71 0.92 -9.00
C PRO A 211 20.24 1.31 -8.88
N ALA A 212 19.87 2.10 -7.88
CA ALA A 212 18.49 2.53 -7.66
C ALA A 212 17.89 3.30 -8.86
N LYS A 213 18.74 3.95 -9.68
CA LYS A 213 18.30 4.56 -10.94
C LYS A 213 17.76 3.52 -11.94
N ALA A 214 18.39 2.35 -12.06
CA ALA A 214 17.92 1.31 -12.99
C ALA A 214 16.55 0.76 -12.57
N TRP A 215 16.31 0.64 -11.26
CA TRP A 215 15.00 0.35 -10.70
C TRP A 215 13.98 1.41 -11.08
N ALA A 216 14.29 2.68 -10.80
CA ALA A 216 13.38 3.79 -11.06
C ALA A 216 13.03 3.92 -12.54
N ASP A 217 14.02 3.81 -13.44
CA ASP A 217 13.81 3.87 -14.89
C ASP A 217 12.93 2.71 -15.40
N THR A 218 13.15 1.49 -14.89
CA THR A 218 12.36 0.30 -15.28
C THR A 218 10.92 0.42 -14.80
N LEU A 219 10.71 0.83 -13.54
CA LEU A 219 9.37 1.02 -12.98
C LEU A 219 8.62 2.17 -13.64
N ALA A 220 9.31 3.27 -13.98
CA ALA A 220 8.72 4.35 -14.77
C ALA A 220 8.27 3.85 -16.15
N SER A 221 9.11 3.07 -16.83
CA SER A 221 8.77 2.46 -18.13
C SER A 221 7.57 1.51 -18.03
N ALA A 222 7.48 0.74 -16.94
CA ALA A 222 6.35 -0.15 -16.70
C ALA A 222 5.04 0.65 -16.51
N LEU A 223 5.09 1.70 -15.69
CA LEU A 223 3.96 2.59 -15.45
C LEU A 223 3.50 3.34 -16.71
N ASP A 224 4.43 3.71 -17.60
CA ASP A 224 4.12 4.34 -18.88
C ASP A 224 3.41 3.38 -19.84
N LEU A 225 3.83 2.11 -19.86
CA LEU A 225 3.15 1.08 -20.65
C LEU A 225 1.73 0.82 -20.14
N ILE A 226 1.55 0.75 -18.81
CA ILE A 226 0.22 0.64 -18.20
C ILE A 226 -0.63 1.87 -18.57
N GLY A 227 -0.08 3.08 -18.44
CA GLY A 227 -0.79 4.32 -18.75
C GLY A 227 -1.21 4.44 -20.21
N ARG A 228 -0.43 3.88 -21.14
CA ARG A 228 -0.73 3.88 -22.58
C ARG A 228 -2.00 3.10 -22.91
N TYR A 229 -2.21 1.95 -22.27
CA TYR A 229 -3.31 1.03 -22.61
C TYR A 229 -4.45 1.07 -21.60
N MET A 230 -4.17 1.37 -20.34
CA MET A 230 -5.14 1.40 -19.24
C MET A 230 -5.00 2.69 -18.42
N PRO A 231 -5.27 3.88 -19.00
CA PRO A 231 -5.06 5.17 -18.33
C PRO A 231 -5.90 5.34 -17.06
N ALA A 232 -7.12 4.80 -17.01
CA ALA A 232 -7.95 4.81 -15.81
C ALA A 232 -7.31 4.01 -14.67
N LEU A 233 -6.80 2.81 -14.97
CA LEU A 233 -6.07 1.97 -14.00
C LEU A 233 -4.78 2.67 -13.53
N ARG A 234 -4.04 3.30 -14.46
CA ARG A 234 -2.86 4.09 -14.12
C ARG A 234 -3.19 5.24 -13.16
N GLY A 235 -4.31 5.94 -13.37
CA GLY A 235 -4.77 6.98 -12.46
C GLY A 235 -5.10 6.45 -11.06
N GLU A 236 -5.62 5.21 -10.95
CA GLU A 236 -5.81 4.57 -9.65
C GLU A 236 -4.49 4.16 -9.00
N ILE A 237 -3.50 3.68 -9.78
CA ILE A 237 -2.14 3.39 -9.28
C ILE A 237 -1.53 4.65 -8.67
N ASP A 238 -1.55 5.78 -9.39
CA ASP A 238 -1.03 7.06 -8.89
C ASP A 238 -1.80 7.55 -7.65
N LEU A 239 -3.06 7.13 -7.49
CA LEU A 239 -3.89 7.45 -6.32
C LEU A 239 -3.55 6.57 -5.10
N TYR A 240 -3.10 5.33 -5.29
CA TYR A 240 -2.92 4.38 -4.19
C TYR A 240 -1.47 4.19 -3.78
N LEU A 241 -0.57 4.01 -4.76
CA LEU A 241 0.80 3.62 -4.48
C LEU A 241 1.65 4.86 -4.17
N HIS A 242 2.37 4.77 -3.06
CA HIS A 242 3.25 5.83 -2.57
C HIS A 242 4.73 5.39 -2.63
N GLN A 243 4.99 4.09 -2.42
CA GLN A 243 6.35 3.57 -2.48
C GLN A 243 6.44 2.12 -2.96
N ILE A 244 7.56 1.81 -3.61
CA ILE A 244 8.04 0.46 -3.91
C ILE A 244 9.32 0.22 -3.13
N VAL A 245 9.38 -0.86 -2.36
CA VAL A 245 10.57 -1.29 -1.61
C VAL A 245 11.26 -2.40 -2.42
N PRO A 246 12.54 -2.22 -2.80
CA PRO A 246 13.28 -3.24 -3.54
C PRO A 246 13.68 -4.39 -2.62
N VAL A 247 13.46 -5.63 -3.05
CA VAL A 247 13.79 -6.85 -2.27
C VAL A 247 14.67 -7.84 -3.04
N GLY A 248 15.51 -7.32 -3.94
CA GLY A 248 16.52 -8.08 -4.68
C GLY A 248 16.32 -8.05 -6.19
N TYR A 249 17.15 -8.80 -6.89
CA TYR A 249 17.13 -8.95 -8.34
C TYR A 249 17.32 -10.42 -8.68
N ASP A 250 16.57 -10.92 -9.66
CA ASP A 250 16.80 -12.24 -10.22
C ASP A 250 16.50 -12.22 -11.74
N GLU A 251 17.27 -12.99 -12.51
CA GLU A 251 17.18 -13.02 -13.97
C GLU A 251 16.01 -13.86 -14.49
N HIS A 252 15.46 -14.74 -13.66
CA HIS A 252 14.48 -15.75 -14.08
C HIS A 252 13.19 -15.69 -13.25
N THR A 253 13.32 -15.36 -11.96
CA THR A 253 12.23 -15.40 -10.99
C THR A 253 11.85 -13.98 -10.58
N HIS A 254 10.56 -13.77 -10.35
CA HIS A 254 10.07 -12.52 -9.78
C HIS A 254 9.26 -12.81 -8.53
N LEU A 255 9.54 -12.07 -7.47
CA LEU A 255 8.82 -12.14 -6.20
C LEU A 255 8.28 -10.76 -5.88
N SER A 256 7.04 -10.71 -5.41
CA SER A 256 6.39 -9.49 -4.95
C SER A 256 5.52 -9.76 -3.72
N ALA A 257 5.14 -8.71 -3.00
CA ALA A 257 4.13 -8.75 -1.96
C ALA A 257 3.55 -7.38 -1.65
N SER A 258 2.33 -7.41 -1.10
CA SER A 258 1.65 -6.30 -0.46
C SER A 258 0.96 -6.80 0.81
N TYR A 259 0.97 -5.97 1.85
CA TYR A 259 0.36 -6.31 3.14
C TYR A 259 -0.99 -5.63 3.31
N GLN A 260 -1.93 -6.29 3.96
CA GLN A 260 -3.26 -5.71 4.22
C GLN A 260 -3.18 -4.47 5.11
N GLU A 261 -2.20 -4.44 6.01
CA GLU A 261 -1.95 -3.35 6.94
C GLU A 261 -1.34 -2.13 6.25
N VAL A 262 -0.57 -2.31 5.17
CA VAL A 262 0.30 -1.27 4.61
C VAL A 262 -0.12 -0.89 3.19
N ILE A 263 -1.34 -0.34 3.09
CA ILE A 263 -1.88 0.16 1.82
C ILE A 263 -1.00 1.33 1.31
N GLY A 264 -0.53 1.21 0.08
CA GLY A 264 0.33 2.16 -0.62
C GLY A 264 1.81 1.76 -0.70
N THR A 265 2.17 0.59 -0.13
CA THR A 265 3.52 0.02 -0.22
C THR A 265 3.49 -1.30 -0.99
N VAL A 266 4.47 -1.48 -1.88
CA VAL A 266 4.71 -2.74 -2.59
C VAL A 266 6.15 -3.18 -2.38
N TYR A 267 6.37 -4.47 -2.19
CA TYR A 267 7.69 -5.10 -2.18
C TYR A 267 7.84 -5.90 -3.46
N MET A 268 8.95 -5.76 -4.18
CA MET A 268 9.18 -6.60 -5.36
C MET A 268 10.66 -6.73 -5.71
N THR A 269 11.02 -7.82 -6.40
CA THR A 269 12.34 -7.96 -7.02
C THR A 269 12.39 -7.25 -8.38
N LEU A 270 13.55 -6.76 -8.78
CA LEU A 270 13.75 -6.27 -10.13
C LEU A 270 13.95 -7.46 -11.07
N HIS A 271 13.36 -7.37 -12.25
CA HIS A 271 13.45 -8.39 -13.29
C HIS A 271 13.84 -7.73 -14.63
N PRO A 272 14.68 -8.37 -15.47
CA PRO A 272 15.14 -7.78 -16.73
C PRO A 272 14.01 -7.66 -17.79
N GLN A 273 12.99 -8.51 -17.72
CA GLN A 273 11.83 -8.44 -18.62
C GLN A 273 10.83 -7.38 -18.15
N LEU A 274 10.63 -6.34 -18.96
CA LEU A 274 9.71 -5.23 -18.65
C LEU A 274 8.28 -5.71 -18.38
N MET A 275 7.76 -6.66 -19.16
CA MET A 275 6.41 -7.19 -18.96
C MET A 275 6.24 -7.84 -17.58
N THR A 276 7.27 -8.47 -17.02
CA THR A 276 7.20 -8.99 -15.65
C THR A 276 6.98 -7.87 -14.64
N MET A 277 7.67 -6.74 -14.79
CA MET A 277 7.51 -5.58 -13.92
C MET A 277 6.15 -4.90 -14.09
N VAL A 278 5.61 -4.89 -15.31
CA VAL A 278 4.26 -4.39 -15.63
C VAL A 278 3.19 -5.25 -14.96
N GLU A 279 3.28 -6.58 -15.11
CA GLU A 279 2.37 -7.52 -14.46
C GLU A 279 2.40 -7.38 -12.94
N ALA A 280 3.60 -7.36 -12.35
CA ALA A 280 3.79 -7.21 -10.91
C ALA A 280 3.23 -5.89 -10.37
N THR A 281 3.44 -4.79 -11.08
CA THR A 281 2.93 -3.48 -10.67
C THR A 281 1.40 -3.47 -10.64
N ILE A 282 0.74 -4.02 -11.67
CA ILE A 282 -0.72 -4.18 -11.69
C ILE A 282 -1.17 -5.10 -10.56
N HIS A 283 -0.52 -6.25 -10.41
CA HIS A 283 -0.87 -7.28 -9.44
C HIS A 283 -0.88 -6.73 -8.01
N GLU A 284 0.21 -6.10 -7.61
CA GLU A 284 0.39 -5.59 -6.27
C GLU A 284 -0.46 -4.33 -6.01
N PHE A 285 -0.67 -3.49 -7.03
CA PHE A 285 -1.66 -2.44 -6.96
C PHE A 285 -3.06 -2.99 -6.65
N GLN A 286 -3.48 -4.05 -7.33
CA GLN A 286 -4.79 -4.65 -7.12
C GLN A 286 -4.95 -5.19 -5.69
N HIS A 287 -3.91 -5.79 -5.12
CA HIS A 287 -3.90 -6.14 -3.70
C HIS A 287 -4.13 -4.93 -2.80
N ASN A 288 -3.41 -3.81 -3.03
CA ASN A 288 -3.62 -2.56 -2.29
C ASN A 288 -5.06 -2.03 -2.41
N LYS A 289 -5.64 -2.08 -3.63
CA LYS A 289 -7.01 -1.69 -3.91
C LYS A 289 -8.01 -2.55 -3.14
N LEU A 290 -7.85 -3.88 -3.17
CA LEU A 290 -8.74 -4.80 -2.46
C LEU A 290 -8.58 -4.71 -0.94
N HIS A 291 -7.35 -4.51 -0.44
CA HIS A 291 -7.09 -4.31 0.99
C HIS A 291 -7.79 -3.05 1.53
N ALA A 292 -7.84 -1.96 0.76
CA ALA A 292 -8.63 -0.78 1.14
C ALA A 292 -10.12 -1.09 1.27
N GLN A 293 -10.67 -1.92 0.38
CA GLN A 293 -12.06 -2.38 0.47
C GLN A 293 -12.27 -3.30 1.69
N LEU A 294 -11.32 -4.20 1.97
CA LEU A 294 -11.40 -5.13 3.12
C LEU A 294 -11.25 -4.42 4.48
N GLU A 295 -10.68 -3.21 4.53
CA GLU A 295 -10.71 -2.38 5.74
C GLU A 295 -12.11 -1.83 6.05
N LEU A 296 -13.00 -1.77 5.05
CA LEU A 296 -14.37 -1.28 5.20
C LEU A 296 -15.32 -2.41 5.55
N ASP A 297 -15.32 -3.47 4.76
CA ASP A 297 -16.29 -4.56 4.86
C ASP A 297 -15.69 -5.88 4.36
N PRO A 298 -16.02 -7.02 5.01
CA PRO A 298 -15.66 -8.33 4.46
C PRO A 298 -16.39 -8.57 3.13
N LEU A 299 -15.73 -9.26 2.21
CA LEU A 299 -16.29 -9.60 0.89
C LEU A 299 -16.92 -11.00 0.85
N LEU A 300 -16.42 -11.93 1.68
CA LEU A 300 -16.90 -13.30 1.76
C LEU A 300 -17.19 -13.67 3.21
N HIS A 301 -18.29 -14.39 3.44
CA HIS A 301 -18.60 -14.99 4.74
C HIS A 301 -17.69 -16.20 5.05
N ASN A 302 -17.30 -16.95 4.02
CA ASN A 302 -16.45 -18.13 4.10
C ASN A 302 -15.02 -17.87 3.59
N ALA A 303 -14.49 -16.66 3.86
CA ALA A 303 -13.23 -16.18 3.29
C ALA A 303 -12.03 -17.10 3.56
N PHE A 304 -11.96 -17.71 4.76
CA PHE A 304 -10.76 -18.39 5.27
C PHE A 304 -10.85 -19.91 5.34
N HIS A 305 -12.04 -20.50 5.15
CA HIS A 305 -12.24 -21.95 5.20
C HIS A 305 -13.53 -22.34 4.44
N PRO A 306 -13.56 -23.49 3.73
CA PRO A 306 -12.47 -24.46 3.53
C PRO A 306 -11.39 -23.97 2.57
N LEU A 307 -10.35 -24.79 2.35
CA LEU A 307 -9.28 -24.51 1.41
C LEU A 307 -9.59 -25.12 0.04
N TYR A 308 -9.18 -24.44 -1.02
CA TYR A 308 -9.44 -24.79 -2.41
C TYR A 308 -8.15 -24.81 -3.23
N GLY A 309 -8.16 -25.53 -4.34
CA GLY A 309 -7.07 -25.47 -5.32
C GLY A 309 -6.89 -24.05 -5.86
N SER A 310 -5.65 -23.65 -6.13
CA SER A 310 -5.29 -22.36 -6.71
C SER A 310 -4.54 -22.59 -8.02
N PRO A 311 -4.84 -21.86 -9.11
CA PRO A 311 -4.11 -21.99 -10.37
C PRO A 311 -2.68 -21.44 -10.28
N VAL A 312 -2.40 -20.59 -9.28
CA VAL A 312 -1.13 -19.85 -9.14
C VAL A 312 -0.18 -20.50 -8.14
N ARG A 313 -0.66 -21.42 -7.28
CA ARG A 313 0.13 -22.05 -6.22
C ARG A 313 -0.17 -23.54 -6.10
N PRO A 314 0.82 -24.38 -5.76
CA PRO A 314 0.63 -25.82 -5.61
C PRO A 314 -0.15 -26.21 -4.34
N ASP A 315 -0.17 -25.37 -3.31
CA ASP A 315 -0.86 -25.63 -2.05
C ASP A 315 -2.30 -25.06 -2.03
N PRO A 316 -3.26 -25.74 -1.36
CA PRO A 316 -4.62 -25.24 -1.21
C PRO A 316 -4.68 -23.90 -0.46
N ARG A 317 -5.54 -22.98 -0.92
CA ARG A 317 -5.69 -21.65 -0.34
C ARG A 317 -7.11 -21.36 0.13
N PRO A 318 -7.29 -20.49 1.13
CA PRO A 318 -8.60 -19.94 1.45
C PRO A 318 -9.16 -19.15 0.25
N LEU A 319 -10.50 -19.03 0.15
CA LEU A 319 -11.15 -18.29 -0.95
C LEU A 319 -10.68 -16.83 -1.05
N GLN A 320 -10.33 -16.19 0.07
CA GLN A 320 -9.74 -14.85 0.02
C GLN A 320 -8.44 -14.81 -0.79
N GLY A 321 -7.62 -15.85 -0.72
CA GLY A 321 -6.39 -15.97 -1.53
C GLY A 321 -6.70 -16.15 -3.01
N VAL A 322 -7.74 -16.93 -3.34
CA VAL A 322 -8.21 -17.09 -4.73
C VAL A 322 -8.77 -15.76 -5.27
N LEU A 323 -9.54 -15.04 -4.44
CA LEU A 323 -10.10 -13.73 -4.79
C LEU A 323 -9.01 -12.72 -5.09
N LEU A 324 -7.99 -12.63 -4.22
CA LEU A 324 -6.82 -11.78 -4.44
C LEU A 324 -6.13 -12.09 -5.77
N ALA A 325 -5.95 -13.38 -6.10
CA ALA A 325 -5.30 -13.79 -7.34
C ALA A 325 -6.10 -13.38 -8.59
N VAL A 326 -7.41 -13.69 -8.64
CA VAL A 326 -8.25 -13.36 -9.79
C VAL A 326 -8.39 -11.84 -9.95
N HIS A 327 -8.61 -11.12 -8.86
CA HIS A 327 -8.71 -9.65 -8.85
C HIS A 327 -7.43 -8.99 -9.38
N ALA A 328 -6.26 -9.57 -9.11
CA ALA A 328 -4.97 -9.08 -9.57
C ALA A 328 -4.68 -9.39 -11.05
N PHE A 329 -5.07 -10.57 -11.56
CA PHE A 329 -4.68 -11.03 -12.90
C PHE A 329 -5.71 -10.74 -14.01
N VAL A 330 -6.97 -10.44 -13.69
CA VAL A 330 -7.95 -9.99 -14.71
C VAL A 330 -7.54 -8.70 -15.42
N PRO A 331 -7.07 -7.64 -14.72
CA PRO A 331 -6.55 -6.42 -15.34
C PRO A 331 -5.30 -6.66 -16.18
N VAL A 332 -4.46 -7.63 -15.78
CA VAL A 332 -3.31 -8.05 -16.58
C VAL A 332 -3.76 -8.67 -17.90
N ALA A 333 -4.74 -9.58 -17.87
CA ALA A 333 -5.32 -10.13 -19.11
C ALA A 333 -5.87 -9.02 -20.03
N ARG A 334 -6.53 -8.02 -19.44
CA ARG A 334 -7.05 -6.86 -20.20
C ARG A 334 -5.94 -6.02 -20.82
N LEU A 335 -4.83 -5.81 -20.11
CA LEU A 335 -3.66 -5.12 -20.67
C LEU A 335 -3.12 -5.86 -21.90
N TYR A 336 -2.88 -7.18 -21.78
CA TYR A 336 -2.40 -8.02 -22.87
C TYR A 336 -3.32 -7.96 -24.09
N GLN A 337 -4.64 -8.04 -23.86
CA GLN A 337 -5.66 -7.92 -24.90
C GLN A 337 -5.52 -6.61 -25.68
N LEU A 338 -5.51 -5.48 -24.95
CA LEU A 338 -5.42 -4.14 -25.53
C LEU A 338 -4.11 -3.91 -26.28
N MET A 339 -3.00 -4.45 -25.78
CA MET A 339 -1.71 -4.41 -26.47
C MET A 339 -1.77 -5.16 -27.81
N ARG A 340 -2.39 -6.35 -27.82
CA ARG A 340 -2.54 -7.17 -29.03
C ARG A 340 -3.47 -6.51 -30.05
N GLU A 341 -4.62 -6.00 -29.61
CA GLU A 341 -5.58 -5.25 -30.45
C GLU A 341 -4.92 -4.01 -31.09
N ALA A 342 -4.04 -3.33 -30.36
CA ALA A 342 -3.32 -2.17 -30.85
C ALA A 342 -2.08 -2.50 -31.71
N GLY A 343 -1.76 -3.79 -31.90
CA GLY A 343 -0.58 -4.22 -32.65
C GLY A 343 0.74 -3.77 -32.00
N HIS A 344 0.81 -3.71 -30.66
CA HIS A 344 2.04 -3.35 -29.96
C HIS A 344 3.19 -4.29 -30.36
N GLU A 345 4.40 -3.74 -30.47
CA GLU A 345 5.57 -4.51 -30.86
C GLU A 345 5.78 -5.70 -29.90
N GLY A 346 6.08 -6.87 -30.46
CA GLY A 346 6.35 -8.08 -29.66
C GLY A 346 5.13 -8.89 -29.26
N THR A 347 3.90 -8.40 -29.47
CA THR A 347 2.67 -9.16 -29.14
C THR A 347 2.52 -10.43 -29.97
N GLY A 348 3.01 -10.46 -31.21
CA GLY A 348 3.02 -11.67 -32.04
C GLY A 348 4.09 -12.71 -31.68
N ARG A 349 4.91 -12.49 -30.63
CA ARG A 349 5.95 -13.46 -30.25
C ARG A 349 5.32 -14.65 -29.51
N PRO A 350 5.82 -15.89 -29.70
CA PRO A 350 5.23 -17.08 -29.09
C PRO A 350 5.20 -17.08 -27.55
N ASP A 351 6.14 -16.42 -26.90
CA ASP A 351 6.19 -16.26 -25.43
C ASP A 351 5.09 -15.35 -24.91
N PHE A 352 4.80 -14.24 -25.59
CA PHE A 352 3.69 -13.35 -25.26
C PHE A 352 2.35 -14.08 -25.32
N GLU A 353 2.06 -14.75 -26.44
CA GLU A 353 0.79 -15.49 -26.61
C GLU A 353 0.65 -16.64 -25.60
N ARG A 354 1.75 -17.35 -25.28
CA ARG A 354 1.73 -18.38 -24.23
C ARG A 354 1.41 -17.79 -22.86
N ARG A 355 2.08 -16.69 -22.47
CA ARG A 355 1.83 -16.03 -21.18
C ARG A 355 0.40 -15.53 -21.11
N TYR A 356 -0.10 -14.92 -22.19
CA TYR A 356 -1.48 -14.43 -22.23
C TYR A 356 -2.51 -15.55 -22.06
N ALA A 357 -2.36 -16.65 -22.81
CA ALA A 357 -3.23 -17.82 -22.69
C ALA A 357 -3.19 -18.44 -21.28
N GLN A 358 -2.01 -18.50 -20.64
CA GLN A 358 -1.86 -18.95 -19.26
C GLN A 358 -2.64 -18.07 -18.27
N ILE A 359 -2.57 -16.74 -18.43
CA ILE A 359 -3.27 -15.79 -17.57
C ILE A 359 -4.79 -15.96 -17.72
N ILE A 360 -5.30 -16.04 -18.95
CA ILE A 360 -6.74 -16.24 -19.20
C ILE A 360 -7.22 -17.53 -18.54
N LYS A 361 -6.49 -18.64 -18.76
CA LYS A 361 -6.82 -19.95 -18.18
C LYS A 361 -6.84 -19.89 -16.65
N GLY A 362 -5.80 -19.31 -16.03
CA GLY A 362 -5.71 -19.19 -14.58
C GLY A 362 -6.81 -18.30 -14.00
N ASN A 363 -7.17 -17.20 -14.67
CA ASN A 363 -8.31 -16.37 -14.27
C ASN A 363 -9.62 -17.14 -14.30
N HIS A 364 -9.86 -17.93 -15.35
CA HIS A 364 -11.08 -18.73 -15.46
C HIS A 364 -11.18 -19.81 -14.37
N GLU A 365 -10.08 -20.53 -14.11
CA GLU A 365 -10.01 -21.54 -13.04
C GLU A 365 -10.29 -20.92 -11.66
N GLY A 366 -9.65 -19.79 -11.35
CA GLY A 366 -9.87 -19.08 -10.09
C GLY A 366 -11.27 -18.49 -9.96
N ALA A 367 -11.80 -17.90 -11.05
CA ALA A 367 -13.14 -17.33 -11.08
C ALA A 367 -14.20 -18.43 -10.88
N SER A 368 -14.03 -19.59 -11.50
CA SER A 368 -14.92 -20.74 -11.32
C SER A 368 -15.00 -21.18 -9.86
N VAL A 369 -13.84 -21.32 -9.19
CA VAL A 369 -13.78 -21.65 -7.75
C VAL A 369 -14.51 -20.60 -6.90
N LEU A 370 -14.31 -19.31 -7.18
CA LEU A 370 -14.97 -18.22 -6.45
C LEU A 370 -16.48 -18.18 -6.67
N LEU A 371 -16.94 -18.39 -7.90
CA LEU A 371 -18.35 -18.31 -8.26
C LEU A 371 -19.13 -19.54 -7.80
N GLU A 372 -18.50 -20.71 -7.74
CA GLU A 372 -19.10 -21.95 -7.25
C GLU A 372 -19.16 -22.00 -5.72
N HIS A 373 -18.09 -21.58 -5.04
CA HIS A 373 -17.94 -21.81 -3.61
C HIS A 373 -18.02 -20.55 -2.74
N GLY A 374 -17.91 -19.36 -3.32
CA GLY A 374 -17.99 -18.10 -2.60
C GLY A 374 -19.36 -17.86 -1.97
N GLN A 375 -19.37 -17.49 -0.69
CA GLN A 375 -20.54 -16.97 -0.01
C GLN A 375 -20.40 -15.44 0.13
N PRO A 376 -20.77 -14.65 -0.90
CA PRO A 376 -20.59 -13.21 -0.87
C PRO A 376 -21.39 -12.56 0.24
N THR A 377 -20.78 -11.56 0.87
CA THR A 377 -21.53 -10.52 1.57
C THR A 377 -22.32 -9.66 0.56
N GLU A 378 -23.17 -8.75 1.02
CA GLU A 378 -23.86 -7.81 0.12
C GLU A 378 -22.89 -7.02 -0.76
N ILE A 379 -21.76 -6.59 -0.20
CA ILE A 379 -20.70 -5.88 -0.93
C ILE A 379 -19.90 -6.80 -1.82
N GLY A 380 -19.56 -8.00 -1.33
CA GLY A 380 -18.84 -9.00 -2.11
C GLY A 380 -19.60 -9.45 -3.35
N ARG A 381 -20.94 -9.42 -3.32
CA ARG A 381 -21.78 -9.78 -4.47
C ARG A 381 -21.47 -8.89 -5.69
N GLY A 382 -21.31 -7.58 -5.50
CA GLY A 382 -20.96 -6.67 -6.60
C GLY A 382 -19.65 -7.03 -7.29
N LEU A 383 -18.62 -7.34 -6.50
CA LEU A 383 -17.32 -7.78 -7.01
C LEU A 383 -17.41 -9.14 -7.73
N LEU A 384 -18.10 -10.13 -7.15
CA LEU A 384 -18.28 -11.43 -7.81
C LEU A 384 -19.10 -11.33 -9.10
N ASP A 385 -20.08 -10.43 -9.15
CA ASP A 385 -20.83 -10.15 -10.38
C ASP A 385 -19.95 -9.48 -11.44
N GLU A 386 -19.02 -8.61 -11.05
CA GLU A 386 -17.99 -8.06 -11.94
C GLU A 386 -17.06 -9.15 -12.46
N LEU A 387 -16.53 -10.01 -11.58
CA LEU A 387 -15.66 -11.12 -11.98
C LEU A 387 -16.38 -12.09 -12.92
N ARG A 388 -17.67 -12.37 -12.71
CA ARG A 388 -18.48 -13.18 -13.64
C ARG A 388 -18.55 -12.56 -15.04
N ARG A 389 -18.64 -11.23 -15.15
CA ARG A 389 -18.64 -10.55 -16.46
C ARG A 389 -17.29 -10.69 -17.15
N TRP A 390 -16.19 -10.56 -16.41
CA TRP A 390 -14.83 -10.74 -16.96
C TRP A 390 -14.50 -12.19 -17.30
N ASP A 391 -15.05 -13.15 -16.57
CA ASP A 391 -14.92 -14.57 -16.89
C ASP A 391 -15.62 -14.93 -18.21
N ALA A 392 -16.80 -14.32 -18.47
CA ALA A 392 -17.53 -14.48 -19.73
C ALA A 392 -17.03 -13.57 -20.87
N HIS A 393 -16.03 -12.71 -20.62
CA HIS A 393 -15.51 -11.76 -21.62
C HIS A 393 -14.75 -12.49 -22.74
N PRO A 394 -14.92 -12.10 -24.01
CA PRO A 394 -14.14 -12.67 -25.11
C PRO A 394 -12.70 -12.16 -25.06
N TRP A 395 -11.76 -13.02 -24.65
CA TRP A 395 -10.33 -12.70 -24.50
C TRP A 395 -9.54 -12.80 -25.81
#